data_AF-A0A1G9E6C8-F1
#
_entry.id   AF-A0A1G9E6C8-F1
#
_cell.length_a   1.000
_cell.length_b   1.000
_cell.length_c   1.000
_cell.angle_alpha   90.00
_cell.angle_beta   90.00
_cell.angle_gamma   90.00
#
_symmetry.space_group_name_H-M   'P 1'
#
loop_
_entity.id
_entity.type
_entity.pdbx_description
1 polymer ?
#
loop_
_entity_poly.entity_id
_entity_poly.type
_entity_poly.pdbx_seq_one_letter_code
_entity_poly.pdbx_strand_id
1 'polypeptide(L)'
;MSVSITLPSAVFAPLVSPFENYHDVFWEVEDEPDPGLTSKTRMLALPAVSLATLRYRAAPADCMHPQTRGTVTEASMRLAKWKDNNARLSAWEVARNFQMLYFRGALSRSTRVPLLGLDLIRATDELGCEGLEWYVDVPREDDPFRFRIVRLKDALERFAPTVER
;
A
#
# COMPACT_ATOMS: atom_id res chain seq x y z
N MET A 1 35.75 -1.00 -39.56
CA MET A 1 34.28 -0.93 -39.68
C MET A 1 33.69 -1.43 -38.38
N SER A 2 33.19 -0.53 -37.54
CA SER A 2 32.77 -0.82 -36.17
C SER A 2 31.29 -1.20 -36.18
N VAL A 3 30.98 -2.44 -35.79
CA VAL A 3 29.59 -2.91 -35.66
C VAL A 3 29.03 -2.33 -34.37
N SER A 4 28.25 -1.27 -34.47
CA SER A 4 27.47 -0.74 -33.35
C SER A 4 26.40 -1.77 -32.98
N ILE A 5 26.59 -2.45 -31.84
CA ILE A 5 25.55 -3.28 -31.25
C ILE A 5 24.55 -2.33 -30.59
N THR A 6 23.47 -2.04 -31.30
CA THR A 6 22.30 -1.38 -30.70
C THR A 6 21.66 -2.38 -29.76
N LEU A 7 21.97 -2.28 -28.45
CA LEU A 7 21.24 -3.01 -27.42
C LEU A 7 19.77 -2.57 -27.48
N PRO A 8 18.79 -3.48 -27.58
CA PRO A 8 17.39 -3.09 -27.47
C PRO A 8 17.18 -2.39 -26.13
N SER A 9 16.42 -1.29 -26.13
CA SER A 9 15.93 -0.63 -24.92
C SER A 9 15.46 -1.70 -23.96
N ALA A 10 16.11 -1.82 -22.79
CA ALA A 10 15.78 -2.82 -21.79
C ALA A 10 14.26 -2.80 -21.58
N VAL A 11 13.59 -3.86 -22.01
CA VAL A 11 12.18 -4.08 -21.71
C VAL A 11 12.14 -4.23 -20.19
N PHE A 12 11.72 -3.16 -19.50
CA PHE A 12 11.59 -3.11 -18.06
C PHE A 12 10.70 -4.26 -17.61
N ALA A 13 11.31 -5.33 -17.11
CA ALA A 13 10.59 -6.36 -16.41
C ALA A 13 9.99 -5.71 -15.16
N PRO A 14 8.67 -5.81 -14.90
CA PRO A 14 8.11 -5.41 -13.63
C PRO A 14 8.86 -6.16 -12.54
N LEU A 15 9.11 -5.52 -11.39
CA LEU A 15 9.64 -6.20 -10.21
C LEU A 15 8.63 -7.28 -9.78
N VAL A 16 8.78 -8.46 -10.37
CA VAL A 16 7.98 -9.63 -10.09
C VAL A 16 8.33 -10.05 -8.68
N SER A 17 7.30 -10.35 -7.90
CA SER A 17 7.50 -11.06 -6.65
C SER A 17 8.18 -12.42 -6.90
N PRO A 18 9.04 -12.85 -5.97
CA PRO A 18 9.37 -12.10 -4.77
C PRO A 18 10.41 -11.02 -5.04
N PHE A 19 10.52 -10.03 -4.15
CA PHE A 19 11.84 -9.45 -3.94
C PHE A 19 12.72 -10.61 -3.43
N GLU A 20 13.31 -11.40 -4.34
CA GLU A 20 13.86 -12.73 -4.04
C GLU A 20 14.92 -12.69 -2.93
N ASN A 21 15.56 -11.53 -2.72
CA ASN A 21 16.57 -11.33 -1.69
C ASN A 21 16.13 -10.39 -0.54
N TYR A 22 14.87 -9.97 -0.45
CA TYR A 22 14.44 -9.00 0.60
C TYR A 22 14.69 -9.52 2.01
N HIS A 23 14.29 -10.77 2.28
CA HIS A 23 14.51 -11.39 3.57
C HIS A 23 15.99 -11.63 3.89
N ASP A 24 16.81 -11.83 2.85
CA ASP A 24 18.26 -12.04 2.99
C ASP A 24 19.01 -10.71 3.17
N VAL A 25 18.56 -9.63 2.52
CA VAL A 25 19.15 -8.29 2.62
C VAL A 25 18.85 -7.65 3.98
N PHE A 26 17.67 -7.91 4.55
CA PHE A 26 17.23 -7.35 5.83
C PHE A 26 17.24 -8.39 6.97
N TRP A 27 18.13 -9.38 6.91
CA TRP A 27 18.18 -10.44 7.92
C TRP A 27 18.53 -9.93 9.32
N GLU A 28 19.27 -8.82 9.42
CA GLU A 28 19.71 -8.20 10.69
C GLU A 28 18.62 -7.35 11.37
N VAL A 29 17.49 -7.15 10.70
CA VAL A 29 16.42 -6.25 11.13
C VAL A 29 15.37 -7.02 11.93
N GLU A 30 14.79 -6.39 12.96
CA GLU A 30 13.78 -7.02 13.83
C GLU A 30 12.56 -7.50 13.03
N ASP A 31 11.92 -8.58 13.50
CA ASP A 31 10.67 -9.03 12.91
C ASP A 31 9.56 -8.00 13.12
N GLU A 32 8.77 -7.77 12.08
CA GLU A 32 7.62 -6.87 12.15
C GLU A 32 6.58 -7.38 13.18
N PRO A 33 6.00 -6.49 14.01
CA PRO A 33 4.87 -6.86 14.86
C PRO A 33 3.69 -7.35 14.01
N ASP A 34 2.83 -8.23 14.56
CA ASP A 34 1.66 -8.73 13.85
C ASP A 34 0.72 -7.55 13.49
N PRO A 35 0.49 -7.29 12.18
CA PRO A 35 -0.36 -6.18 11.75
C PRO A 35 -1.86 -6.40 12.02
N GLY A 36 -2.27 -7.60 12.48
CA GLY A 36 -3.67 -7.91 12.79
C GLY A 36 -4.56 -7.89 11.55
N LEU A 37 -4.04 -8.31 10.40
CA LEU A 37 -4.77 -8.32 9.12
C LEU A 37 -5.89 -9.37 9.17
N THR A 38 -7.14 -8.92 9.17
CA THR A 38 -8.33 -9.79 9.15
C THR A 38 -9.14 -9.54 7.89
N SER A 39 -10.03 -10.46 7.50
CA SER A 39 -10.92 -10.21 6.37
C SER A 39 -12.02 -9.16 6.64
N LYS A 40 -12.11 -8.62 7.87
CA LYS A 40 -13.05 -7.57 8.27
C LYS A 40 -12.36 -6.20 8.21
N THR A 41 -12.34 -5.58 7.04
CA THR A 41 -11.61 -4.32 6.85
C THR A 41 -12.34 -3.11 7.44
N ARG A 42 -11.64 -2.33 8.28
CA ARG A 42 -12.12 -1.00 8.73
C ARG A 42 -12.12 0.03 7.61
N MET A 43 -11.41 -0.24 6.51
CA MET A 43 -11.40 0.65 5.35
C MET A 43 -12.81 0.84 4.78
N LEU A 44 -13.67 -0.19 4.83
CA LEU A 44 -15.06 -0.09 4.37
C LEU A 44 -15.97 0.75 5.27
N ALA A 45 -15.51 1.19 6.45
CA ALA A 45 -16.23 2.17 7.27
C ALA A 45 -16.10 3.60 6.71
N LEU A 46 -15.09 3.85 5.87
CA LEU A 46 -14.92 5.15 5.22
C LEU A 46 -16.03 5.41 4.19
N PRO A 47 -16.44 6.68 4.00
CA PRO A 47 -17.31 7.05 2.89
C PRO A 47 -16.73 6.59 1.54
N ALA A 48 -17.59 6.20 0.61
CA ALA A 48 -17.17 5.70 -0.71
C ALA A 48 -16.25 6.67 -1.46
N VAL A 49 -16.51 7.98 -1.35
CA VAL A 49 -15.66 9.03 -1.91
C VAL A 49 -14.27 9.07 -1.28
N SER A 50 -14.17 8.82 0.03
CA SER A 50 -12.89 8.78 0.74
C SER A 50 -12.06 7.57 0.33
N LEU A 51 -12.70 6.41 0.10
CA LEU A 51 -12.04 5.25 -0.48
C LEU A 51 -11.59 5.51 -1.93
N ALA A 52 -12.43 6.15 -2.74
CA ALA A 52 -12.14 6.41 -4.15
C ALA A 52 -11.01 7.45 -4.36
N THR A 53 -10.80 8.33 -3.38
CA THR A 53 -9.80 9.42 -3.43
C THR A 53 -8.50 9.06 -2.69
N LEU A 54 -8.40 7.83 -2.19
CA LEU A 54 -7.24 7.34 -1.48
C LEU A 54 -5.98 7.45 -2.36
N ARG A 55 -4.96 8.10 -1.81
CA ARG A 55 -3.69 8.38 -2.47
C ARG A 55 -2.56 8.30 -1.46
N TYR A 56 -1.35 7.98 -1.92
CA TYR A 56 -0.18 7.88 -1.07
C TYR A 56 0.94 8.81 -1.52
N ARG A 57 1.78 9.17 -0.56
CA ARG A 57 3.11 9.74 -0.77
C ARG A 57 4.11 8.75 -0.23
N ALA A 58 5.14 8.46 -1.00
CA ALA A 58 6.30 7.71 -0.56
C ALA A 58 7.56 8.55 -0.81
N ALA A 59 8.53 8.47 0.11
CA ALA A 59 9.91 8.81 -0.15
C ALA A 59 10.48 7.95 -1.29
N PRO A 60 11.56 8.38 -1.96
CA PRO A 60 12.26 7.54 -2.93
C PRO A 60 12.66 6.20 -2.31
N ALA A 61 12.56 5.12 -3.08
CA ALA A 61 12.83 3.77 -2.59
C ALA A 61 14.26 3.63 -2.05
N ASP A 62 15.23 4.31 -2.66
CA ASP A 62 16.64 4.28 -2.25
C ASP A 62 16.89 4.99 -0.91
N CYS A 63 15.94 5.80 -0.43
CA CYS A 63 15.98 6.47 0.86
C CYS A 63 15.19 5.73 1.95
N MET A 64 14.53 4.62 1.62
CA MET A 64 13.79 3.85 2.61
C MET A 64 14.74 2.98 3.43
N HIS A 65 14.78 3.24 4.74
CA HIS A 65 15.54 2.46 5.71
C HIS A 65 14.57 1.70 6.62
N PRO A 66 14.19 0.46 6.26
CA PRO A 66 13.26 -0.32 7.08
C PRO A 66 13.87 -0.66 8.44
N GLN A 67 13.09 -0.47 9.51
CA GLN A 67 13.46 -0.83 10.89
C GLN A 67 12.95 -2.21 11.31
N THR A 68 12.03 -2.78 10.53
CA THR A 68 11.44 -4.10 10.73
C THR A 68 11.46 -4.88 9.42
N ARG A 69 11.37 -6.21 9.47
CA ARG A 69 11.16 -7.06 8.30
C ARG A 69 9.82 -7.79 8.40
N GLY A 70 9.00 -7.68 7.37
CA GLY A 70 7.69 -8.29 7.34
C GLY A 70 6.87 -7.85 6.12
N THR A 71 5.60 -8.25 6.09
CA THR A 71 4.71 -8.02 4.94
C THR A 71 4.41 -6.54 4.74
N VAL A 72 4.22 -5.76 5.82
CA VAL A 72 3.93 -4.33 5.70
C VAL A 72 5.16 -3.56 5.26
N THR A 73 6.33 -3.93 5.79
CA THR A 73 7.59 -3.31 5.38
C THR A 73 7.89 -3.59 3.91
N GLU A 74 7.75 -4.84 3.45
CA GLU A 74 7.95 -5.17 2.02
C GLU A 74 6.93 -4.42 1.14
N ALA A 75 5.66 -4.37 1.55
CA ALA A 75 4.62 -3.64 0.85
C ALA A 75 4.93 -2.13 0.75
N SER A 76 5.49 -1.55 1.82
CA SER A 76 5.90 -0.14 1.87
C SER A 76 7.03 0.16 0.88
N MET A 77 8.07 -0.67 0.85
CA MET A 77 9.16 -0.54 -0.12
C MET A 77 8.67 -0.74 -1.56
N ARG A 78 7.72 -1.66 -1.77
CA ARG A 78 7.11 -1.90 -3.08
C ARG A 78 6.32 -0.68 -3.57
N LEU A 79 5.61 0.01 -2.68
CA LEU A 79 4.91 1.27 -3.02
C LEU A 79 5.87 2.35 -3.47
N ALA A 80 6.96 2.55 -2.73
CA ALA A 80 8.00 3.51 -3.12
C ALA A 80 8.57 3.16 -4.49
N LYS A 81 8.88 1.88 -4.72
CA LYS A 81 9.46 1.45 -5.99
C LYS A 81 8.49 1.56 -7.17
N TRP A 82 7.22 1.27 -6.97
CA TRP A 82 6.19 1.52 -7.99
C TRP A 82 6.09 3.01 -8.33
N LYS A 83 6.11 3.87 -7.32
CA LYS A 83 6.09 5.32 -7.51
C LYS A 83 7.33 5.81 -8.27
N ASP A 84 8.53 5.37 -7.91
CA ASP A 84 9.79 5.72 -8.59
C ASP A 84 9.81 5.27 -10.05
N ASN A 85 9.18 4.12 -10.34
CA ASN A 85 8.99 3.61 -11.69
C ASN A 85 7.85 4.32 -12.45
N ASN A 86 7.34 5.45 -11.94
CA ASN A 86 6.22 6.21 -12.50
C ASN A 86 4.91 5.41 -12.68
N ALA A 87 4.71 4.35 -11.88
CA ALA A 87 3.45 3.61 -11.91
C ALA A 87 2.33 4.47 -11.30
N ARG A 88 1.32 4.80 -12.11
CA ARG A 88 0.15 5.59 -11.69
C ARG A 88 -0.97 4.69 -11.19
N LEU A 89 -0.71 3.95 -10.12
CA LEU A 89 -1.67 3.03 -9.54
C LEU A 89 -2.65 3.77 -8.62
N SER A 90 -3.94 3.59 -8.86
CA SER A 90 -4.97 3.94 -7.89
C SER A 90 -4.85 3.07 -6.63
N ALA A 91 -5.37 3.56 -5.50
CA ALA A 91 -5.42 2.78 -4.27
C ALA A 91 -6.13 1.42 -4.44
N TRP A 92 -7.16 1.36 -5.29
CA TRP A 92 -7.85 0.11 -5.58
C TRP A 92 -6.95 -0.90 -6.31
N GLU A 93 -6.15 -0.43 -7.27
CA GLU A 93 -5.18 -1.26 -7.96
C GLU A 93 -4.06 -1.70 -7.03
N VAL A 94 -3.57 -0.81 -6.15
CA VAL A 94 -2.63 -1.17 -5.09
C VAL A 94 -3.19 -2.30 -4.23
N ALA A 95 -4.41 -2.14 -3.71
CA ALA A 95 -5.07 -3.15 -2.87
C ALA A 95 -5.23 -4.48 -3.62
N ARG A 96 -5.61 -4.45 -4.90
CA ARG A 96 -5.68 -5.66 -5.73
C ARG A 96 -4.31 -6.32 -5.89
N ASN A 97 -3.27 -5.55 -6.18
CA ASN A 97 -1.92 -6.10 -6.30
C ASN A 97 -1.46 -6.72 -4.98
N PHE A 98 -1.66 -6.04 -3.85
CA PHE A 98 -1.39 -6.57 -2.52
C PHE A 98 -2.15 -7.87 -2.24
N GLN A 99 -3.45 -7.92 -2.53
CA GLN A 99 -4.27 -9.12 -2.41
C GLN A 99 -3.67 -10.29 -3.19
N MET A 100 -3.24 -10.06 -4.43
CA MET A 100 -2.66 -11.09 -5.31
C MET A 100 -1.21 -11.43 -4.97
N LEU A 101 -0.46 -10.54 -4.34
CA LEU A 101 0.94 -10.77 -4.01
C LEU A 101 1.06 -11.52 -2.69
N TYR A 102 0.35 -11.06 -1.66
CA TYR A 102 0.55 -11.50 -0.28
C TYR A 102 -0.53 -12.47 0.21
N PHE A 103 -1.70 -12.52 -0.44
CA PHE A 103 -2.87 -13.25 0.07
C PHE A 103 -3.49 -14.18 -0.99
N ARG A 104 -2.65 -14.82 -1.82
CA ARG A 104 -3.03 -15.64 -3.00
C ARG A 104 -4.09 -16.73 -2.75
N GLY A 105 -4.40 -17.09 -1.50
CA GLY A 105 -5.46 -18.04 -1.15
C GLY A 105 -6.86 -17.46 -0.89
N ALA A 106 -7.00 -16.14 -0.65
CA ALA A 106 -8.27 -15.53 -0.25
C ALA A 106 -9.14 -15.02 -1.42
N LEU A 107 -8.62 -15.08 -2.65
CA LEU A 107 -9.41 -14.86 -3.86
C LEU A 107 -10.18 -16.13 -4.20
N SER A 108 -11.29 -16.37 -3.49
CA SER A 108 -12.43 -16.95 -4.20
C SER A 108 -12.65 -16.08 -5.44
N ARG A 109 -12.74 -16.69 -6.62
CA ARG A 109 -12.97 -16.00 -7.91
C ARG A 109 -14.20 -15.07 -7.91
N SER A 110 -15.02 -15.10 -6.85
CA SER A 110 -16.20 -14.24 -6.63
C SER A 110 -15.96 -12.98 -5.79
N THR A 111 -14.82 -12.83 -5.10
CA THR A 111 -14.62 -11.68 -4.20
C THR A 111 -14.24 -10.44 -5.00
N ARG A 112 -15.21 -9.55 -5.26
CA ARG A 112 -15.02 -8.32 -6.06
C ARG A 112 -14.10 -7.29 -5.38
N VAL A 113 -14.03 -7.32 -4.05
CA VAL A 113 -13.33 -6.34 -3.20
C VAL A 113 -12.04 -6.96 -2.62
N PRO A 114 -10.88 -6.32 -2.78
CA PRO A 114 -9.61 -6.82 -2.23
C PRO A 114 -9.47 -6.48 -0.74
N LEU A 115 -10.26 -7.12 0.14
CA LEU A 115 -10.37 -6.76 1.56
C LEU A 115 -9.01 -6.79 2.29
N LEU A 116 -8.24 -7.88 2.18
CA LEU A 116 -6.93 -7.99 2.82
C LEU A 116 -5.91 -7.04 2.20
N GLY A 117 -6.05 -6.75 0.89
CA GLY A 117 -5.26 -5.72 0.23
C GLY A 117 -5.52 -4.31 0.76
N LEU A 118 -6.78 -3.98 1.06
CA LEU A 118 -7.17 -2.73 1.70
C LEU A 118 -6.67 -2.64 3.14
N ASP A 119 -6.73 -3.74 3.89
CA ASP A 119 -6.15 -3.78 5.24
C ASP A 119 -4.63 -3.65 5.22
N LEU A 120 -3.95 -4.22 4.22
CA LEU A 120 -2.51 -4.02 4.07
C LEU A 120 -2.17 -2.55 3.76
N ILE A 121 -3.00 -1.84 2.98
CA ILE A 121 -2.84 -0.37 2.81
C ILE A 121 -2.90 0.34 4.16
N ARG A 122 -3.91 0.05 4.98
CA ARG A 122 -4.02 0.63 6.32
C ARG A 122 -2.79 0.32 7.15
N ALA A 123 -2.34 -0.93 7.16
CA ALA A 123 -1.17 -1.34 7.92
C ALA A 123 0.09 -0.59 7.45
N THR A 124 0.25 -0.33 6.15
CA THR A 124 1.37 0.51 5.65
C THR A 124 1.28 1.97 6.08
N ASP A 125 0.10 2.50 6.39
CA ASP A 125 -0.04 3.85 6.95
C ASP A 125 0.30 3.89 8.45
N GLU A 126 0.10 2.78 9.16
CA GLU A 126 0.23 2.67 10.61
C GLU A 126 1.62 2.19 11.05
N LEU A 127 2.17 1.19 10.33
CA LEU A 127 3.41 0.46 10.66
C LEU A 127 4.43 0.47 9.53
N GLY A 128 4.13 1.14 8.40
CA GLY A 128 5.00 1.16 7.23
C GLY A 128 6.29 1.96 7.42
N CYS A 129 7.14 1.94 6.39
CA CYS A 129 8.41 2.67 6.39
C CYS A 129 8.20 4.18 6.56
N GLU A 130 9.15 4.83 7.24
CA GLU A 130 9.17 6.28 7.35
C GLU A 130 9.15 6.95 5.95
N GLY A 131 8.37 8.02 5.83
CA GLY A 131 8.17 8.71 4.55
C GLY A 131 7.10 8.09 3.65
N LEU A 132 6.40 7.04 4.08
CA LEU A 132 5.18 6.55 3.46
C LEU A 132 3.95 7.05 4.20
N GLU A 133 3.02 7.68 3.48
CA GLU A 133 1.84 8.31 4.05
C GLU A 133 0.63 8.18 3.13
N TRP A 134 -0.53 7.82 3.68
CA TRP A 134 -1.81 7.77 2.98
C TRP A 134 -2.73 8.95 3.31
N TYR A 135 -3.44 9.41 2.29
CA TYR A 135 -4.35 10.54 2.36
C TYR A 135 -5.66 10.23 1.66
N VAL A 136 -6.75 10.78 2.17
CA VAL A 136 -8.11 10.65 1.60
C VAL A 136 -8.81 12.00 1.61
N ASP A 137 -9.79 12.17 0.71
CA ASP A 137 -10.72 13.28 0.76
C ASP A 137 -11.95 12.90 1.58
N VAL A 138 -12.20 13.64 2.66
CA VAL A 138 -13.37 13.43 3.53
C VAL A 138 -14.33 14.62 3.42
N PRO A 139 -15.65 14.38 3.40
CA PRO A 139 -16.63 15.47 3.49
C PRO A 139 -16.43 16.28 4.77
N ARG A 140 -16.59 17.60 4.65
CA ARG A 140 -16.65 18.48 5.83
C ARG A 140 -17.98 18.29 6.57
N GLU A 141 -18.00 18.67 7.84
CA GLU A 141 -19.20 18.54 8.70
C GLU A 141 -20.27 19.56 8.33
N ASP A 142 -19.83 20.74 7.90
CA ASP A 142 -20.67 21.87 7.55
C ASP A 142 -21.25 21.78 6.13
N ASP A 143 -20.60 21.05 5.23
CA ASP A 143 -21.02 20.91 3.83
C ASP A 143 -20.54 19.57 3.22
N PRO A 144 -21.45 18.63 2.87
CA PRO A 144 -21.07 17.33 2.32
C PRO A 144 -20.51 17.39 0.89
N PHE A 145 -20.62 18.52 0.19
CA PHE A 145 -20.04 18.74 -1.14
C PHE A 145 -18.66 19.38 -1.09
N ARG A 146 -18.19 19.81 0.10
CA ARG A 146 -16.84 20.31 0.32
C ARG A 146 -15.99 19.23 0.98
N PHE A 147 -14.80 19.02 0.43
CA PHE A 147 -13.89 17.99 0.89
C PHE A 147 -12.65 18.60 1.51
N ARG A 148 -12.09 17.91 2.50
CA ARG A 148 -10.77 18.19 3.07
C ARG A 148 -9.87 16.98 2.92
N ILE A 149 -8.59 17.24 2.65
CA ILE A 149 -7.55 16.21 2.61
C ILE A 149 -7.12 15.93 4.04
N VAL A 150 -7.16 14.67 4.47
CA VAL A 150 -6.72 14.23 5.81
C VAL A 150 -5.86 12.98 5.70
N ARG A 151 -5.07 12.67 6.74
CA ARG A 151 -4.35 11.39 6.81
C ARG A 151 -5.37 10.25 6.94
N LEU A 152 -5.06 9.09 6.36
CA LEU A 152 -5.94 7.92 6.40
C LEU A 152 -6.25 7.49 7.84
N LYS A 153 -5.25 7.45 8.72
CA LYS A 153 -5.45 7.17 10.16
C LYS A 153 -6.53 8.07 10.80
N ASP A 154 -6.48 9.39 10.56
CA ASP A 154 -7.41 10.35 11.17
C ASP A 154 -8.83 10.15 10.62
N ALA A 155 -8.95 9.81 9.33
CA ALA A 155 -10.24 9.48 8.72
C ALA A 155 -10.82 8.19 9.33
N LEU A 156 -10.00 7.16 9.53
CA LEU A 156 -10.43 5.91 10.13
C LEU A 156 -10.84 6.10 11.59
N GLU A 157 -10.14 6.92 12.38
CA GLU A 157 -10.56 7.24 13.75
C GLU A 157 -11.91 7.96 13.79
N ARG A 158 -12.17 8.84 12.81
CA ARG A 158 -13.44 9.57 12.71
C ARG A 158 -14.62 8.69 12.32
N PHE A 159 -14.42 7.75 11.40
CA PHE A 159 -15.51 6.98 10.78
C PHE A 159 -15.61 5.53 11.25
N ALA A 160 -14.57 4.97 11.88
CA ALA A 160 -14.67 3.64 12.47
C ALA A 160 -15.61 3.72 13.68
N PRO A 161 -16.59 2.80 13.80
CA PRO A 161 -17.43 2.74 14.98
C PRO A 161 -16.56 2.50 16.21
N THR A 162 -16.75 3.33 17.25
CA THR A 162 -16.21 3.08 18.59
C THR A 162 -16.72 1.70 19.00
N VAL A 163 -15.84 0.70 18.99
CA VAL A 163 -16.20 -0.62 19.51
C VAL A 163 -16.32 -0.44 21.03
N GLU A 164 -17.54 -0.27 21.53
CA GLU A 164 -17.82 -0.50 22.94
C GLU A 164 -17.35 -1.92 23.27
N ARG A 165 -16.46 -2.02 24.27
CA ARG A 165 -15.90 -3.27 24.78
C ARG A 165 -16.96 -4.08 25.52
#